data_AF-A0A953FIX8-F1
#
_entry.id   AF-A0A953FIX8-F1
#
_cell.length_a   1.000
_cell.length_b   1.000
_cell.length_c   1.000
_cell.angle_alpha   90.00
_cell.angle_beta   90.00
_cell.angle_gamma   90.00
#
_symmetry.space_group_name_H-M   'P 1'
#
loop_
_entity.id
_entity.type
_entity.pdbx_description
1 polymer ?
#
loop_
_entity_poly.entity_id
_entity_poly.type
_entity_poly.pdbx_seq_one_letter_code
_entity_poly.pdbx_strand_id
1 'polypeptide(L)'
;MAILACGGAVGDAPGTASEAPPSQGEMLFNTHCATCHGRTGDLGMNGAKDLVTSTIPRDEAIAVITSGRAGMMAYGTMLSKKEIAAVTDHVLTLRTKPAR
;
A
#
# COMPACT_ATOMS: atom_id res chain seq x y z
N MET A 1 -28.31 23.20 -49.35
CA MET A 1 -27.73 23.38 -48.00
C MET A 1 -26.63 22.35 -47.83
N ALA A 2 -25.43 22.67 -48.33
CA ALA A 2 -24.21 21.94 -48.04
C ALA A 2 -23.32 22.96 -47.34
N ILE A 3 -22.93 22.67 -46.10
CA ILE A 3 -21.88 23.40 -45.42
C ILE A 3 -20.84 22.38 -44.98
N LEU A 4 -19.62 22.72 -45.38
CA LEU A 4 -18.38 21.97 -45.35
C LEU A 4 -17.80 21.89 -43.92
N ALA A 5 -16.90 20.94 -43.77
CA ALA A 5 -16.17 20.51 -42.58
C ALA A 5 -15.31 21.56 -41.87
N CYS A 6 -14.91 21.21 -40.64
CA CYS A 6 -13.57 21.32 -39.99
C CYS A 6 -13.82 21.27 -38.47
N GLY A 7 -13.45 20.21 -37.76
CA GLY A 7 -12.06 19.90 -37.44
C GLY A 7 -11.85 20.17 -35.94
N GLY A 8 -12.15 19.17 -35.12
CA GLY A 8 -11.90 19.18 -33.67
C GLY A 8 -11.19 17.89 -33.28
N ALA A 9 -9.93 17.76 -33.68
CA ALA A 9 -9.04 16.78 -33.08
C ALA A 9 -8.75 17.25 -31.65
N VAL A 10 -9.49 16.73 -30.68
CA VAL A 10 -8.93 16.50 -29.35
C VAL A 10 -8.55 15.03 -29.35
N GLY A 11 -7.27 14.80 -29.65
CA GLY A 11 -6.68 13.48 -29.63
C GLY A 11 -6.83 12.87 -28.25
N ASP A 12 -7.28 11.62 -28.27
CA ASP A 12 -6.79 10.52 -27.43
C ASP A 12 -5.82 10.96 -26.33
N ALA A 13 -6.38 11.30 -25.17
CA ALA A 13 -5.61 11.18 -23.94
C ALA A 13 -5.29 9.69 -23.79
N PRO A 14 -4.01 9.30 -23.66
CA PRO A 14 -3.69 7.91 -23.40
C PRO A 14 -4.40 7.51 -22.11
N GLY A 15 -5.18 6.44 -22.23
CA GLY A 15 -6.04 5.93 -21.18
C GLY A 15 -5.34 5.99 -19.84
N THR A 16 -5.99 6.64 -18.88
CA THR A 16 -5.80 6.30 -17.48
C THR A 16 -5.99 4.79 -17.43
N ALA A 17 -4.90 4.04 -17.25
CA ALA A 17 -5.01 2.65 -16.85
C ALA A 17 -6.04 2.65 -15.72
N SER A 18 -7.12 1.90 -15.89
CA SER A 18 -8.11 1.73 -14.83
C SER A 18 -7.36 1.02 -13.71
N GLU A 19 -6.70 1.77 -12.84
CA GLU A 19 -6.05 1.24 -11.66
C GLU A 19 -7.17 0.53 -10.91
N ALA A 20 -7.04 -0.79 -10.76
CA ALA A 20 -7.99 -1.53 -9.98
C ALA A 20 -8.10 -0.85 -8.60
N PRO A 21 -9.31 -0.74 -8.01
CA PRO A 21 -9.46 -0.11 -6.72
C PRO A 21 -8.48 -0.75 -5.71
N PRO A 22 -7.89 0.06 -4.82
CA PRO A 22 -6.89 -0.44 -3.87
C PRO A 22 -7.49 -1.56 -3.02
N SER A 23 -6.67 -2.57 -2.75
CA SER A 23 -7.08 -3.66 -1.84
C SER A 23 -7.37 -3.11 -0.44
N GLN A 24 -8.18 -3.84 0.34
CA GLN A 24 -8.42 -3.48 1.74
C GLN A 24 -7.10 -3.38 2.55
N GLY A 25 -6.15 -4.29 2.29
CA GLY A 25 -4.84 -4.26 2.93
C GLY A 25 -4.03 -3.01 2.61
N GLU A 26 -4.07 -2.56 1.35
CA GLU A 26 -3.42 -1.32 0.92
C GLU A 26 -4.05 -0.09 1.57
N MET A 27 -5.39 -0.03 1.65
CA MET A 27 -6.08 1.07 2.33
C MET A 27 -5.69 1.13 3.80
N LEU A 28 -5.75 0.00 4.52
CA LEU A 28 -5.34 -0.08 5.92
C LEU A 28 -3.88 0.31 6.13
N PHE A 29 -2.98 -0.15 5.26
CA PHE A 29 -1.57 0.21 5.31
C PHE A 29 -1.37 1.72 5.15
N ASN A 30 -2.02 2.33 4.16
CA ASN A 30 -1.95 3.76 3.91
C ASN A 30 -2.52 4.58 5.09
N THR A 31 -3.58 4.10 5.75
CA THR A 31 -4.20 4.79 6.89
C THR A 31 -3.38 4.68 8.17
N HIS A 32 -2.79 3.52 8.45
CA HIS A 32 -2.22 3.22 9.77
C HIS A 32 -0.70 3.04 9.81
N CYS A 33 -0.08 2.61 8.72
CA CYS A 33 1.30 2.14 8.70
C CYS A 33 2.24 3.07 7.93
N ALA A 34 1.75 3.69 6.86
CA ALA A 34 2.55 4.50 5.94
C ALA A 34 3.16 5.75 6.58
N THR A 35 2.62 6.25 7.69
CA THR A 35 3.25 7.36 8.44
C THR A 35 4.64 7.00 8.94
N CYS A 36 4.87 5.74 9.32
CA CYS A 36 6.16 5.27 9.82
C CYS A 36 6.98 4.56 8.75
N HIS A 37 6.32 3.72 7.95
CA HIS A 37 6.99 2.87 6.95
C HIS A 37 6.99 3.47 5.55
N GLY A 38 6.25 4.55 5.29
CA GLY A 38 6.07 5.11 3.94
C GLY A 38 5.15 4.25 3.09
N ARG A 39 4.62 4.82 2.01
CA ARG A 39 3.75 4.09 1.06
C ARG A 39 4.47 2.95 0.34
N THR A 40 5.80 3.04 0.27
CA THR A 40 6.71 2.06 -0.34
C THR A 40 7.32 1.09 0.68
N GLY A 41 7.17 1.34 1.98
CA GLY A 41 7.66 0.45 3.04
C GLY A 41 9.09 0.74 3.53
N ASP A 42 9.79 1.74 2.97
CA ASP A 42 11.20 2.05 3.18
C ASP A 42 11.47 3.40 3.90
N LEU A 43 10.44 4.09 4.41
CA LEU A 43 10.61 5.43 5.00
C LEU A 43 11.49 5.45 6.26
N GLY A 44 11.36 4.44 7.11
CA GLY A 44 12.18 4.30 8.32
C GLY A 44 11.95 5.34 9.43
N MET A 45 10.82 6.04 9.42
CA MET A 45 10.53 7.09 10.41
C MET A 45 10.48 6.50 11.83
N ASN A 46 11.06 7.22 12.80
CA ASN A 46 11.22 6.78 14.19
C ASN A 46 11.91 5.41 14.36
N GLY A 47 12.79 5.02 13.43
CA GLY A 47 13.48 3.73 13.47
C GLY A 47 12.63 2.56 13.00
N ALA A 48 11.52 2.82 12.32
CA ALA A 48 10.73 1.80 11.66
C ALA A 48 11.61 0.95 10.72
N LYS A 49 11.40 -0.37 10.72
CA LYS A 49 12.16 -1.25 9.84
C LYS A 49 11.71 -1.07 8.40
N ASP A 50 12.69 -1.10 7.48
CA ASP A 50 12.44 -1.23 6.06
C ASP A 50 11.72 -2.56 5.76
N LEU A 51 10.49 -2.45 5.27
CA LEU A 51 9.62 -3.58 4.97
C LEU A 51 9.99 -4.25 3.66
N VAL A 52 10.67 -3.55 2.75
CA VAL A 52 11.12 -4.07 1.44
C VAL A 52 12.19 -5.14 1.66
N THR A 53 13.10 -4.91 2.59
CA THR A 53 14.20 -5.85 2.92
C THR A 53 13.87 -6.83 4.05
N SER A 54 12.66 -6.76 4.61
CA SER A 54 12.23 -7.63 5.70
C SER A 54 12.09 -9.08 5.25
N THR A 55 12.59 -10.02 6.06
CA THR A 55 12.53 -11.47 5.78
C THR A 55 11.65 -12.24 6.74
N ILE A 56 11.01 -11.56 7.71
CA ILE A 56 10.17 -12.24 8.71
C ILE A 56 9.00 -12.95 8.03
N PRO A 57 8.58 -14.14 8.49
CA PRO A 57 7.46 -14.86 7.92
C PRO A 57 6.13 -14.15 8.22
N ARG A 58 5.08 -14.54 7.49
CA ARG A 58 3.76 -13.91 7.54
C ARG A 58 3.12 -13.95 8.93
N ASP A 59 3.25 -15.08 9.62
CA ASP A 59 2.75 -15.28 10.98
C ASP A 59 3.47 -14.38 11.99
N GLU A 60 4.79 -14.21 11.86
CA GLU A 60 5.55 -13.24 12.66
C GLU A 60 5.08 -11.82 12.37
N ALA A 61 4.86 -11.46 11.10
CA ALA A 61 4.34 -10.14 10.74
C ALA A 61 2.94 -9.88 11.35
N ILE A 62 2.04 -10.87 11.33
CA ILE A 62 0.74 -10.79 12.02
C ILE A 62 0.94 -10.55 13.52
N ALA A 63 1.84 -11.28 14.17
CA ALA A 63 2.10 -11.12 15.59
C ALA A 63 2.63 -9.71 15.92
N VAL A 64 3.56 -9.20 15.12
CA VAL A 64 4.10 -7.84 15.26
C VAL A 64 3.02 -6.78 15.08
N ILE A 65 2.18 -6.89 14.05
CA ILE A 65 1.08 -5.93 13.83
C ILE A 65 0.06 -6.00 14.97
N THR A 66 -0.24 -7.22 15.45
CA THR A 66 -1.22 -7.43 16.52
C THR A 66 -0.74 -6.85 17.85
N SER A 67 0.51 -7.13 18.23
CA SER A 67 1.04 -6.86 19.57
C SER A 67 1.99 -5.67 19.65
N GLY A 68 2.40 -5.10 18.51
CA GLY A 68 3.46 -4.09 18.44
C GLY A 68 4.85 -4.70 18.64
N ARG A 69 5.89 -3.92 18.31
CA ARG A 69 7.31 -4.29 18.51
C ARG A 69 8.20 -3.05 18.45
N ALA A 70 9.12 -2.91 19.40
CA ALA A 70 10.21 -1.93 19.36
C ALA A 70 9.77 -0.50 18.96
N GLY A 71 8.74 0.03 19.64
CA GLY A 71 8.19 1.37 19.36
C GLY A 71 7.02 1.39 18.38
N MET A 72 6.77 0.30 17.65
CA MET A 72 5.52 0.11 16.90
C MET A 72 4.37 -0.19 17.87
N MET A 73 3.29 0.58 17.76
CA MET A 73 2.07 0.38 18.55
C MET A 73 1.35 -0.93 18.18
N ALA A 74 0.58 -1.47 19.11
CA ALA A 74 -0.25 -2.66 18.89
C ALA A 74 -1.55 -2.30 18.17
N TYR A 75 -1.91 -3.05 17.11
CA TYR A 75 -3.16 -2.83 16.37
C TYR A 75 -4.25 -3.87 16.67
N GLY A 76 -3.98 -4.87 17.50
CA GLY A 76 -4.94 -5.94 17.85
C GLY A 76 -6.25 -5.46 18.51
N THR A 77 -6.26 -4.24 19.07
CA THR A 77 -7.46 -3.62 19.65
C THR A 77 -8.17 -2.66 18.69
N MET A 78 -7.53 -2.30 17.58
CA MET A 78 -8.06 -1.35 16.58
C MET A 78 -8.52 -2.05 15.30
N LEU A 79 -7.88 -3.15 14.93
CA LEU A 79 -8.14 -3.90 13.71
C LEU A 79 -8.61 -5.31 14.04
N SER A 80 -9.58 -5.81 13.29
CA SER A 80 -10.01 -7.20 13.35
C SER A 80 -8.93 -8.15 12.83
N LYS A 81 -9.04 -9.44 13.17
CA LYS A 81 -8.12 -10.48 12.66
C LYS A 81 -8.06 -10.53 11.13
N LYS A 82 -9.19 -10.26 10.45
CA LYS A 82 -9.26 -10.22 8.98
C LYS A 82 -8.52 -9.01 8.42
N GLU A 83 -8.67 -7.84 9.04
CA GLU A 83 -7.98 -6.62 8.63
C GLU A 83 -6.46 -6.72 8.86
N ILE A 84 -6.04 -7.31 9.99
CA ILE A 84 -4.63 -7.60 10.27
C ILE A 84 -4.06 -8.55 9.22
N ALA A 85 -4.79 -9.61 8.85
CA ALA A 85 -4.37 -10.51 7.79
C ALA A 85 -4.24 -9.76 6.44
N ALA A 86 -5.24 -8.94 6.07
CA ALA A 86 -5.24 -8.19 4.82
C ALA A 86 -4.08 -7.18 4.73
N VAL A 87 -3.82 -6.41 5.78
CA VAL A 87 -2.70 -5.46 5.79
C VAL A 87 -1.35 -6.19 5.79
N THR A 88 -1.25 -7.35 6.46
CA THR A 88 -0.05 -8.19 6.41
C THR A 88 0.22 -8.66 4.98
N ASP A 89 -0.80 -9.13 4.28
CA ASP A 89 -0.66 -9.59 2.89
C ASP A 89 -0.16 -8.47 1.98
N HIS A 90 -0.68 -7.24 2.16
CA HIS A 90 -0.17 -6.08 1.46
C HIS A 90 1.31 -5.80 1.77
N VAL A 91 1.70 -5.80 3.05
CA VAL A 91 3.11 -5.59 3.47
C VAL A 91 4.05 -6.58 2.78
N LEU A 92 3.65 -7.84 2.62
CA LEU A 92 4.48 -8.84 1.96
C LEU A 92 4.70 -8.54 0.47
N THR A 93 3.73 -7.91 -0.21
CA THR A 93 3.89 -7.50 -1.62
C THR A 93 4.94 -6.40 -1.82
N LEU A 94 5.25 -5.63 -0.77
CA LEU A 94 6.24 -4.56 -0.84
C LEU A 94 7.67 -5.08 -1.01
N ARG A 95 7.94 -6.33 -0.57
CA ARG A 95 9.27 -6.98 -0.67
C ARG A 95 9.72 -7.26 -2.09
N THR A 96 8.77 -7.38 -3.02
CA THR A 96 9.03 -7.78 -4.40
C THR A 96 9.04 -6.61 -5.39
N LYS A 97 8.84 -5.37 -4.92
CA LYS A 97 8.92 -4.19 -5.79
C LYS A 97 10.38 -3.71 -5.89
N PRO A 98 10.87 -3.33 -7.09
CA PRO A 98 12.22 -2.80 -7.23
C PRO A 98 12.36 -1.54 -6.39
N ALA A 99 13.39 -1.49 -5.54
CA ALA A 99 13.87 -0.24 -4.97
C ALA A 99 14.18 0.73 -6.13
N ARG A 100 13.76 1.99 -5.97
CA ARG A 100 13.97 3.06 -6.95
C ARG A 100 15.45 3.26 -7.28
#